data_AF-A0A9X1P2W6-F1
#
_entry.id   AF-A0A9X1P2W6-F1
#
_cell.length_a   1.000
_cell.length_b   1.000
_cell.length_c   1.000
_cell.angle_alpha   90.00
_cell.angle_beta   90.00
_cell.angle_gamma   90.00
#
_symmetry.space_group_name_H-M   'P 1'
#
loop_
_entity.id
_entity.type
_entity.pdbx_description
1 polymer ?
#
loop_
_entity_poly.entity_id
_entity_poly.type
_entity_poly.pdbx_seq_one_letter_code
_entity_poly.pdbx_strand_id
1 'polypeptide(L)'
;MNPREEPVPVLETDEERAEYVFNEAGGWVSTGGIEEKRAILKHAALRMLDDTARRQISISLSEGDLARLKTKAAERGVHYETLIDTILHEYAKG
;
A
#
# COMPACT_ATOMS: atom_id res chain seq x y z
N MET A 1 -20.67 -18.29 -42.88
CA MET A 1 -20.17 -17.65 -41.65
C MET A 1 -19.38 -18.71 -40.92
N ASN A 2 -18.05 -18.63 -40.94
CA ASN A 2 -17.23 -19.56 -40.16
C ASN A 2 -17.40 -19.15 -38.68
N PRO A 3 -17.76 -20.05 -37.75
CA PRO A 3 -17.78 -19.70 -36.34
C PRO A 3 -16.36 -19.24 -35.97
N ARG A 4 -16.25 -18.05 -35.39
CA ARG A 4 -14.97 -17.58 -34.86
C ARG A 4 -14.66 -18.49 -33.67
N GLU A 5 -13.77 -19.47 -33.88
CA GLU A 5 -13.20 -20.24 -32.79
C GLU A 5 -12.55 -19.25 -31.82
N GLU A 6 -12.89 -19.40 -30.54
CA GLU A 6 -12.29 -18.60 -29.49
C GLU A 6 -10.79 -18.92 -29.42
N PRO A 7 -9.92 -17.91 -29.27
CA PRO A 7 -8.48 -18.14 -29.22
C PRO A 7 -8.14 -18.99 -28.00
N VAL A 8 -7.60 -20.19 -28.24
CA VAL A 8 -7.10 -21.05 -27.18
C VAL A 8 -5.75 -20.52 -26.67
N PRO A 9 -5.48 -20.56 -25.35
CA PRO A 9 -4.20 -20.14 -24.80
C PRO A 9 -3.08 -21.10 -25.25
N VAL A 10 -1.91 -20.54 -25.56
CA VAL A 10 -0.70 -21.31 -25.83
C VAL A 10 -0.10 -21.72 -24.49
N LEU A 11 -0.20 -23.00 -24.15
CA LEU A 11 0.31 -23.57 -22.90
C LEU A 11 1.52 -24.45 -23.26
N GLU A 12 2.70 -24.11 -22.77
CA GLU A 12 3.96 -24.70 -23.22
C GLU A 12 4.24 -26.04 -22.50
N THR A 13 3.92 -26.10 -21.21
CA THR A 13 4.20 -27.26 -20.35
C THR A 13 2.96 -28.12 -20.08
N ASP A 14 3.19 -29.37 -19.69
CA ASP A 14 2.12 -30.26 -19.24
C ASP A 14 1.48 -29.78 -17.93
N GLU A 15 2.24 -29.09 -17.08
CA GLU A 15 1.78 -28.49 -15.83
C GLU A 15 0.78 -27.35 -16.09
N GLU A 16 1.13 -26.40 -16.97
CA GLU A 16 0.24 -25.31 -17.37
C GLU A 16 -1.05 -25.81 -18.02
N ARG A 17 -0.98 -26.88 -18.83
CA ARG A 17 -2.17 -27.54 -19.41
C ARG A 17 -3.06 -28.12 -18.33
N ALA A 18 -2.48 -28.79 -17.33
CA ALA A 18 -3.24 -29.38 -16.23
C ALA A 18 -3.90 -28.32 -15.34
N GLU A 19 -3.19 -27.23 -15.04
CA GLU A 19 -3.75 -26.09 -14.28
C GLU A 19 -4.90 -25.41 -15.01
N TYR A 20 -4.74 -25.17 -16.32
CA TYR A 20 -5.80 -24.57 -17.14
C TYR A 20 -7.07 -25.43 -17.15
N VAL A 21 -6.93 -26.74 -17.39
CA VAL A 21 -8.07 -27.67 -17.37
C VAL A 21 -8.74 -27.71 -16.00
N PHE A 22 -7.96 -27.72 -14.91
CA PHE A 22 -8.49 -27.70 -13.55
C PHE A 22 -9.26 -26.41 -13.24
N ASN A 23 -8.75 -25.26 -13.68
CA ASN A 23 -9.37 -23.95 -13.48
C ASN A 23 -10.69 -23.82 -14.26
N GLU A 24 -10.68 -24.18 -15.55
CA GLU A 24 -11.87 -24.15 -16.42
C GLU A 24 -12.95 -25.15 -15.97
N ALA A 25 -12.54 -26.29 -15.39
CA ALA A 25 -13.46 -27.28 -14.83
C ALA A 25 -14.15 -26.82 -13.52
N GLY A 26 -13.82 -25.64 -12.99
CA GLY A 26 -14.41 -25.13 -11.75
C GLY A 26 -14.03 -25.95 -10.52
N GLY A 27 -12.85 -26.58 -10.52
CA GLY A 27 -12.38 -27.48 -9.46
C GLY A 27 -12.05 -26.79 -8.12
N TRP A 28 -12.19 -25.46 -8.04
CA TRP A 28 -11.93 -24.69 -6.83
C TRP A 28 -12.98 -24.96 -5.76
N VAL A 29 -12.55 -25.52 -4.64
CA VAL A 29 -13.36 -25.63 -3.42
C VAL A 29 -12.94 -24.52 -2.46
N SER A 30 -13.92 -23.80 -1.92
CA SER A 30 -13.64 -22.81 -0.88
C SER A 30 -12.97 -23.47 0.32
N THR A 31 -11.82 -22.93 0.74
CA THR A 31 -11.10 -23.40 1.95
C THR A 31 -11.85 -23.08 3.25
N GLY A 32 -13.05 -22.50 3.19
CA GLY A 32 -13.77 -21.99 4.36
C GLY A 32 -13.09 -20.76 4.98
N GLY A 33 -13.65 -20.28 6.10
CA GLY A 33 -13.09 -19.15 6.87
C GLY A 33 -13.14 -17.80 6.13
N ILE A 34 -14.00 -17.66 5.12
CA ILE A 34 -14.09 -16.45 4.30
C ILE A 34 -14.44 -15.24 5.16
N GLU A 35 -15.39 -15.38 6.09
CA GLU A 35 -15.84 -14.25 6.91
C GLU A 35 -14.77 -13.79 7.90
N GLU A 36 -14.02 -14.73 8.48
CA GLU A 36 -12.89 -14.42 9.36
C GLU A 36 -11.75 -13.73 8.59
N LYS A 37 -11.35 -14.27 7.43
CA LYS A 37 -10.35 -13.66 6.55
C LYS A 37 -10.80 -12.26 6.08
N ARG A 38 -12.09 -12.12 5.73
CA ARG A 38 -12.69 -10.83 5.35
C ARG A 38 -12.61 -9.82 6.50
N ALA A 39 -12.93 -10.23 7.72
CA ALA A 39 -12.85 -9.37 8.90
C ALA A 39 -11.41 -8.92 9.15
N ILE A 40 -10.43 -9.84 9.10
CA ILE A 40 -9.00 -9.55 9.26
C ILE A 40 -8.53 -8.55 8.21
N LEU A 41 -8.83 -8.82 6.93
CA LEU A 41 -8.42 -7.95 5.81
C LEU A 41 -9.07 -6.58 5.89
N LYS A 42 -10.36 -6.51 6.23
CA LYS A 42 -11.08 -5.25 6.41
C LYS A 42 -10.48 -4.43 7.55
N HIS A 43 -10.15 -5.07 8.67
CA HIS A 43 -9.52 -4.39 9.79
C HIS A 43 -8.11 -3.89 9.44
N ALA A 44 -7.32 -4.68 8.70
CA ALA A 44 -6.01 -4.25 8.23
C ALA A 44 -6.10 -3.03 7.30
N ALA A 45 -7.05 -3.05 6.36
CA ALA A 45 -7.28 -1.93 5.43
C ALA A 45 -7.71 -0.66 6.17
N LEU A 46 -8.61 -0.76 7.14
CA LEU A 46 -9.05 0.39 7.95
C LEU A 46 -7.90 1.01 8.74
N ARG A 47 -7.05 0.19 9.38
CA ARG A 47 -5.85 0.68 10.09
C ARG A 47 -4.89 1.42 9.17
N MET A 48 -4.64 0.90 7.96
CA MET A 48 -3.82 1.60 6.97
C MET A 48 -4.42 2.95 6.57
N LEU A 49 -5.74 3.03 6.42
CA LEU A 49 -6.42 4.29 6.09
C LEU A 49 -6.34 5.31 7.23
N ASP A 50 -6.50 4.86 8.47
CA ASP A 50 -6.39 5.73 9.66
C ASP A 50 -4.96 6.23 9.85
N ASP A 51 -3.94 5.37 9.73
CA ASP A 51 -2.52 5.75 9.86
C ASP A 51 -2.04 6.65 8.70
N THR A 52 -2.73 6.65 7.56
CA THR A 52 -2.40 7.51 6.41
C THR A 52 -3.20 8.80 6.37
N ALA A 53 -4.15 9.00 7.29
CA ALA A 53 -4.95 10.22 7.38
C ALA A 53 -4.08 11.41 7.84
N ARG A 54 -3.36 12.02 6.91
CA ARG A 54 -2.57 13.24 7.16
C ARG A 54 -3.49 14.43 7.41
N ARG A 55 -3.25 15.16 8.49
CA ARG A 55 -3.92 16.43 8.79
C ARG A 55 -2.94 17.57 8.51
N GLN A 56 -3.42 18.63 7.84
CA GLN A 56 -2.65 19.84 7.64
C GLN A 56 -2.82 20.75 8.86
N ILE A 57 -1.70 21.26 9.37
CA ILE A 57 -1.66 22.27 10.43
C ILE A 57 -0.94 23.50 9.92
N SER A 58 -1.31 24.68 10.43
CA SER A 58 -0.61 25.94 10.16
C SER A 58 0.05 26.41 11.45
N ILE A 59 1.36 26.67 11.41
CA ILE A 59 2.14 27.13 12.55
C ILE A 59 2.88 28.43 12.19
N SER A 60 2.91 29.38 13.12
CA SER A 60 3.71 30.61 12.98
C SER A 60 5.05 30.42 13.67
N LEU A 61 6.13 30.71 12.95
CA LEU A 61 7.51 30.61 13.43
C LEU A 61 8.20 31.97 13.29
N SER A 62 9.15 32.26 14.17
CA SER A 62 10.01 33.43 14.00
C SER A 62 10.95 33.23 12.80
N GLU A 63 11.35 34.31 12.13
CA GLU A 63 12.31 34.22 11.02
C GLU A 63 13.64 33.58 11.44
N GLY A 64 14.09 33.89 12.67
CA GLY A 64 15.32 33.33 13.24
C GLY A 64 15.23 31.81 13.44
N ASP A 65 14.09 31.31 13.91
CA ASP A 65 13.89 29.87 14.10
C ASP A 65 13.76 29.14 12.76
N LEU A 66 13.06 29.74 11.79
CA LEU A 66 12.95 29.18 10.46
C LEU A 66 14.33 29.06 9.79
N ALA A 67 15.18 30.09 9.93
CA ALA A 67 16.55 30.06 9.42
C ALA A 67 17.37 28.93 10.08
N ARG A 68 17.29 28.78 11.41
CA ARG A 68 17.97 27.71 12.14
C ARG A 68 17.51 26.32 11.73
N LEU A 69 16.21 26.14 11.50
CA LEU A 69 15.64 24.87 11.01
C LEU A 69 16.16 24.53 9.61
N LYS A 70 16.20 25.51 8.70
CA LYS A 70 16.76 25.33 7.36
C LYS A 70 18.23 24.94 7.39
N THR A 71 19.04 25.58 8.25
CA THR A 71 20.45 25.22 8.42
C THR A 71 20.61 23.79 8.92
N LYS A 72 19.88 23.40 9.97
CA LYS A 72 19.93 22.02 10.51
C LYS A 72 19.47 20.97 9.51
N ALA A 73 18.50 21.31 8.67
CA ALA A 73 18.02 20.43 7.61
C ALA A 73 19.07 20.25 6.52
N ALA A 74 19.72 21.33 6.10
CA ALA A 74 20.81 21.31 5.14
C ALA A 74 22.02 20.49 5.64
N GLU A 75 22.40 20.62 6.92
CA GLU A 75 23.45 19.81 7.55
C GLU A 75 23.14 18.30 7.49
N ARG A 76 21.86 17.94 7.58
CA ARG A 76 21.39 16.55 7.49
C ARG A 76 21.09 16.10 6.06
N GLY A 77 21.20 16.99 5.07
CA GLY A 77 20.87 16.70 3.67
C GLY A 77 19.38 16.45 3.42
N VAL A 78 18.48 16.98 4.25
CA VAL A 78 17.02 16.80 4.13
C VAL A 78 16.31 18.14 3.93
N HIS A 79 15.07 18.09 3.42
CA HIS A 79 14.22 19.28 3.37
C HIS A 79 13.82 19.71 4.79
N TYR A 80 13.67 21.02 5.03
CA TYR A 80 13.32 21.53 6.37
C TYR A 80 11.96 21.04 6.84
N GLU A 81 11.01 20.81 5.93
CA GLU A 81 9.70 20.23 6.26
C GLU A 81 9.83 18.78 6.73
N THR A 82 10.67 17.98 6.08
CA THR A 82 10.95 16.60 6.50
C THR A 82 11.58 16.56 7.89
N LEU A 83 12.47 17.51 8.20
CA LEU A 83 13.05 17.64 9.53
C LEU A 83 11.97 17.98 10.57
N ILE A 84 11.08 18.91 10.26
CA ILE A 84 9.95 19.27 11.14
C ILE A 84 9.05 18.06 11.38
N ASP A 85 8.68 17.33 10.32
CA ASP A 85 7.86 16.13 10.42
C ASP A 85 8.51 15.06 11.32
N THR A 86 9.81 14.86 11.17
CA THR A 86 10.57 13.88 11.97
C THR A 86 10.57 14.25 13.44
N ILE A 87 10.82 15.53 13.77
CA ILE A 87 10.81 16.04 15.15
C ILE A 87 9.42 15.87 15.78
N LEU A 88 8.36 16.24 15.05
CA LEU A 88 6.98 16.10 15.54
C LEU A 88 6.63 14.63 15.80
N HIS A 89 7.04 13.73 14.91
CA HIS A 89 6.83 12.28 15.06
C HIS A 89 7.60 11.68 16.24
N GLU A 90 8.87 12.06 16.41
CA GLU A 90 9.68 11.64 17.56
C GLU A 90 9.08 12.13 18.88
N TYR A 91 8.60 13.37 18.92
CA TYR A 91 7.97 13.93 20.12
C TYR A 91 6.61 13.31 20.44
N ALA A 92 5.80 12.99 19.42
CA ALA A 92 4.48 12.39 19.61
C ALA A 92 4.52 10.90 19.97
N LYS A 93 5.59 10.18 19.61
CA LYS A 93 5.80 8.77 19.99
C LYS A 93 6.33 8.58 21.41
N GLY A 94 6.84 9.65 22.03
CA GLY A 94 7.36 9.67 23.40
C GLY A 94 6.30 9.56 24.47
#